data_AF-A0A1N6EFH9-F1
#
_entry.id   AF-A0A1N6EFH9-F1
#
_cell.length_a   1.000
_cell.length_b   1.000
_cell.length_c   1.000
_cell.angle_alpha   90.00
_cell.angle_beta   90.00
_cell.angle_gamma   90.00
#
_symmetry.space_group_name_H-M   'P 1'
#
loop_
_entity.id
_entity.type
_entity.pdbx_description
1 polymer ?
#
loop_
_entity_poly.entity_id
_entity_poly.type
_entity_poly.pdbx_seq_one_letter_code
_entity_poly.pdbx_strand_id
1 'polypeptide(L)' 'MKQLLRTLIQPSVVINALKIALVVGTLLNLINQSEAIWGEADLRIGHALLNYLVPYCVASYSAAKHQLDKQKQ' A
#
# COMPACT_ATOMS: atom_id res chain seq x y z
N MET A 1 2.36 15.91 -14.47
CA MET A 1 2.65 14.46 -14.44
C MET A 1 4.11 14.12 -14.11
N LYS A 2 5.13 14.72 -14.74
CA LYS A 2 6.55 14.41 -14.44
C LYS A 2 6.93 14.58 -12.96
N GLN A 3 6.41 15.62 -12.30
CA GLN A 3 6.66 15.84 -10.88
C GLN A 3 5.97 14.78 -9.98
N LEU A 4 4.73 14.36 -10.30
CA LEU A 4 4.06 13.25 -9.62
C LEU A 4 4.92 11.98 -9.63
N LEU A 5 5.38 11.56 -10.82
CA LEU A 5 6.22 10.37 -10.99
C LEU A 5 7.52 10.50 -10.21
N ARG A 6 8.17 11.66 -10.25
CA ARG A 6 9.40 11.90 -9.50
C ARG A 6 9.19 11.80 -7.99
N THR A 7 8.07 12.31 -7.49
CA THR A 7 7.72 12.22 -6.06
C THR A 7 7.34 10.81 -5.64
N LEU A 8 6.67 10.04 -6.50
CA LEU A 8 6.33 8.64 -6.22
C LEU A 8 7.58 7.77 -6.01
N ILE A 9 8.69 8.10 -6.66
CA ILE A 9 9.96 7.35 -6.57
C ILE A 9 10.85 7.92 -5.44
N GLN A 10 10.43 8.97 -4.73
CA GLN A 10 11.22 9.47 -3.61
C GLN A 10 11.33 8.42 -2.51
N PRO A 11 12.54 8.18 -1.96
CA PRO A 11 12.75 7.16 -0.93
C PRO A 11 11.85 7.35 0.30
N SER A 12 11.60 8.60 0.71
CA SER A 12 10.71 8.92 1.83
C SER A 12 9.27 8.48 1.56
N VAL A 13 8.76 8.70 0.35
CA VAL A 13 7.41 8.28 -0.07
C VAL A 13 7.33 6.77 -0.15
N VAL A 14 8.29 6.13 -0.81
CA VAL A 14 8.33 4.68 -0.99
C VAL A 14 8.42 3.95 0.35
N ILE A 15 9.35 4.34 1.23
CA ILE A 15 9.54 3.69 2.54
C ILE A 15 8.29 3.85 3.41
N ASN A 16 7.69 5.04 3.45
CA ASN A 16 6.48 5.26 4.23
C ASN A 16 5.28 4.49 3.67
N ALA A 17 5.11 4.48 2.34
CA ALA A 17 4.06 3.71 1.68
C ALA A 17 4.23 2.21 1.89
N LEU A 18 5.47 1.69 1.87
CA LEU A 18 5.77 0.29 2.20
C LEU A 18 5.41 -0.05 3.64
N LYS A 19 5.76 0.80 4.62
CA LYS A 19 5.38 0.59 6.03
C LYS A 19 3.86 0.51 6.19
N ILE A 20 3.14 1.44 5.58
CA ILE A 20 1.67 1.45 5.60
C ILE A 20 1.12 0.18 4.95
N ALA A 21 1.64 -0.19 3.78
CA ALA A 21 1.24 -1.39 3.06
C ALA A 21 1.46 -2.67 3.86
N LEU A 22 2.59 -2.80 4.55
CA LEU A 22 2.88 -3.95 5.40
C LEU A 22 1.92 -4.04 6.57
N VAL A 23 1.70 -2.94 7.30
CA VAL A 23 0.79 -2.93 8.46
C VAL A 23 -0.65 -3.20 8.03
N VAL A 24 -1.17 -2.40 7.09
CA VAL A 24 -2.55 -2.52 6.64
C VAL A 24 -2.78 -3.84 5.91
N GLY A 25 -1.85 -4.25 5.05
CA GLY A 25 -1.94 -5.50 4.30
C GLY A 25 -1.90 -6.73 5.19
N THR A 26 -1.10 -6.73 6.27
CA THR A 26 -1.10 -7.81 7.26
C THR A 26 -2.44 -7.90 7.99
N LEU A 27 -2.99 -6.76 8.42
CA LEU A 27 -4.30 -6.71 9.06
C LEU A 27 -5.41 -7.20 8.10
N LEU A 28 -5.39 -6.73 6.86
CA LEU A 28 -6.34 -7.17 5.82
C LEU A 28 -6.21 -8.66 5.55
N ASN A 29 -5.00 -9.21 5.51
CA ASN A 29 -4.80 -10.64 5.31
C ASN A 29 -5.32 -11.46 6.50
N LEU A 30 -5.13 -10.98 7.72
CA LEU A 30 -5.62 -11.62 8.94
C LEU A 30 -7.16 -11.66 9.00
N ILE A 31 -7.84 -10.58 8.60
CA ILE A 31 -9.31 -10.54 8.61
C ILE A 31 -9.93 -11.24 7.40
N ASN A 32 -9.32 -11.15 6.21
CA ASN A 32 -9.92 -11.65 4.96
C ASN A 32 -9.58 -13.11 4.68
N GLN A 33 -8.53 -13.65 5.29
CA GLN A 33 -8.09 -15.04 5.10
C GLN A 33 -7.87 -15.75 6.44
N SER A 34 -8.65 -15.39 7.46
CA SER A 34 -8.63 -16.05 8.75
C SER A 34 -8.82 -17.57 8.59
N GLU A 35 -9.82 -18.00 7.82
CA GLU A 35 -10.10 -19.42 7.53
C GLU A 35 -8.90 -20.18 6.95
N ALA A 36 -8.10 -19.52 6.10
CA ALA A 36 -6.88 -20.11 5.55
C ALA A 36 -5.76 -20.26 6.60
N ILE A 37 -5.76 -19.42 7.65
CA ILE A 37 -4.83 -19.54 8.79
C ILE A 37 -5.22 -20.71 9.70
N TRP A 38 -6.53 -20.97 9.83
CA TRP A 38 -7.06 -22.12 10.58
C TRP A 38 -7.05 -23.43 9.78
N GLY A 39 -6.63 -23.39 8.50
CA GLY A 39 -6.52 -24.57 7.64
C GLY A 39 -7.86 -25.03 7.04
N GLU A 40 -8.91 -24.20 7.12
CA GLU A 40 -10.24 -24.52 6.59
C GLU A 40 -10.41 -24.13 5.12
N ALA A 41 -9.46 -23.39 4.54
CA ALA A 41 -9.48 -22.95 3.15
C ALA A 41 -8.08 -22.79 2.54
N ASP A 42 -8.00 -22.84 1.21
CA ASP A 42 -6.77 -22.56 0.47
C ASP A 42 -6.38 -21.07 0.55
N LEU A 43 -5.07 -20.82 0.62
CA LEU A 43 -4.52 -19.47 0.56
C LEU A 43 -4.75 -18.84 -0.82
N ARG A 44 -5.55 -17.77 -0.85
CA ARG A 44 -5.84 -16.99 -2.06
C ARG A 44 -4.72 -15.98 -2.28
N ILE A 45 -3.59 -16.45 -2.81
CA ILE A 45 -2.35 -15.65 -3.01
C ILE A 45 -2.62 -14.34 -3.77
N GLY A 46 -3.46 -14.36 -4.81
CA GLY A 46 -3.82 -13.14 -5.55
C GLY A 46 -4.51 -12.09 -4.68
N HIS A 47 -5.39 -12.51 -3.77
CA HIS A 47 -6.05 -11.62 -2.81
C HIS A 47 -5.08 -11.13 -1.74
N ALA A 48 -4.19 -12.01 -1.26
CA ALA A 48 -3.12 -11.62 -0.33
C ALA A 48 -2.25 -10.51 -0.93
N LEU A 49 -1.81 -10.65 -2.18
CA LEU A 49 -1.01 -9.63 -2.86
C LEU A 49 -1.75 -8.30 -2.99
N LEU A 50 -3.04 -8.32 -3.33
CA LEU A 50 -3.85 -7.10 -3.43
C LEU A 50 -4.00 -6.38 -2.07
N ASN A 51 -4.05 -7.13 -0.97
CA ASN A 51 -4.10 -6.55 0.39
C ASN A 51 -2.84 -5.71 0.70
N TYR A 52 -1.70 -5.96 0.07
CA TYR A 52 -0.50 -5.13 0.20
C TYR A 52 -0.37 -4.08 -0.91
N LEU A 53 -0.72 -4.46 -2.15
CA LEU A 53 -0.56 -3.57 -3.31
C LEU A 53 -1.49 -2.36 -3.26
N VAL A 54 -2.74 -2.56 -2.85
CA VAL A 54 -3.74 -1.47 -2.80
C VAL A 54 -3.34 -0.39 -1.78
N PRO A 55 -3.04 -0.70 -0.50
CA PRO A 55 -2.62 0.32 0.44
C PRO A 55 -1.29 0.99 0.05
N TYR A 56 -0.36 0.26 -0.58
CA TYR A 56 0.87 0.84 -1.12
C TYR A 56 0.58 1.92 -2.17
N CYS A 57 -0.27 1.62 -3.14
CA CYS A 57 -0.64 2.55 -4.21
C CYS A 57 -1.36 3.78 -3.65
N VAL A 58 -2.31 3.59 -2.74
CA VAL A 58 -3.07 4.68 -2.10
C VAL A 58 -2.14 5.58 -1.28
N ALA A 59 -1.25 4.99 -0.46
CA ALA A 59 -0.30 5.75 0.34
C ALA A 59 0.69 6.54 -0.52
N SER A 60 1.23 5.91 -1.57
CA SER A 60 2.17 6.56 -2.51
C SER A 60 1.51 7.73 -3.25
N TYR A 61 0.30 7.53 -3.79
CA TYR A 61 -0.45 8.57 -4.49
C TYR A 61 -0.82 9.74 -3.57
N SER A 62 -1.31 9.44 -2.36
CA SER A 62 -1.68 10.46 -1.37
C SER A 62 -0.47 11.32 -0.99
N ALA A 63 0.67 10.69 -0.71
CA ALA A 63 1.91 11.40 -0.39
C ALA A 63 2.40 12.25 -1.57
N ALA A 64 2.38 11.72 -2.79
CA ALA A 64 2.80 12.46 -3.97
C ALA A 64 1.91 13.67 -4.26
N LYS A 65 0.59 13.51 -4.12
CA LYS A 65 -0.37 14.61 -4.26
C LYS A 65 -0.13 15.70 -3.20
N HIS A 66 -0.01 15.32 -1.94
CA HIS A 66 0.20 16.27 -0.85
C HIS A 66 1.48 17.11 -1.01
N GLN A 67 2.57 16.49 -1.50
CA GLN A 67 3.80 17.23 -1.77
C GLN A 67 3.66 18.22 -2.93
N LEU A 68 2.92 17.88 -3.98
CA LEU A 68 2.68 18.79 -5.10
C LEU A 68 1.80 19.96 -4.72
N ASP A 69 0.80 19.73 -3.87
CA ASP A 69 -0.06 20.78 -3.35
C ASP A 69 0.75 21.75 -2.47
N LYS A 70 1.71 21.25 -1.67
CA LYS A 70 2.67 22.08 -0.92
C LYS A 70 3.62 22.90 -1.79
N GLN A 71 3.96 22.45 -3.00
CA GLN A 71 4.82 23.22 -3.92
C GLN A 71 4.08 24.34 -4.66
N LYS A 72 2.75 24.36 -4.62
CA LYS A 72 1.92 25.38 -5.25
C LYS A 72 1.51 26.52 -4.30
N GLN A 73 1.68 26.32 -3.00
CA GLN A 73 1.51 27.35 -1.96
C GLN A 73 2.81 28.10 -1.75
#